data_AF-A0A8J3WGM6-F1
#
_entry.id   AF-A0A8J3WGM6-F1
#
_cell.length_a   1.000
_cell.length_b   1.000
_cell.length_c   1.000
_cell.angle_alpha   90.00
_cell.angle_beta   90.00
_cell.angle_gamma   90.00
#
_symmetry.space_group_name_H-M   'P 1'
#
loop_
_entity.id
_entity.type
_entity.pdbx_description
1 polymer ?
#
loop_
_entity_poly.entity_id
_entity_poly.type
_entity_poly.pdbx_seq_one_letter_code
_entity_poly.pdbx_strand_id
1 'polypeptide(L)'
;MFSVPGKCAGVYDYGDRTVGTLDFASPVLDVDHRDPAAQRRLLAGVFAGEGWHVPELLEAMERATDFFFDSAAQLRLGRYSTGRVVLLGDAAFARYEQRMRPYAAACQEQAEGADRFLVPRKRSQIRMRDLSFRMLSRLPGKGIINRMTTRVADSVALEGYPLDLARR
;
A
#
# COMPACT_ATOMS: atom_id res chain seq x y z
N MET A 1 -6.38 -10.17 -10.41
CA MET A 1 -5.14 -10.31 -9.62
C MET A 1 -4.46 -11.59 -10.05
N PHE A 2 -3.20 -11.47 -10.46
CA PHE A 2 -2.31 -12.57 -10.84
C PHE A 2 -1.17 -12.62 -9.82
N SER A 3 -0.75 -13.82 -9.42
CA SER A 3 0.38 -13.96 -8.51
C SER A 3 1.22 -15.18 -8.85
N VAL A 4 2.53 -14.98 -8.80
CA VAL A 4 3.56 -16.02 -8.84
C VAL A 4 4.45 -15.85 -7.61
N PRO A 5 5.26 -16.84 -7.23
CA PRO A 5 6.16 -16.69 -6.08
C PRO A 5 6.98 -15.39 -6.13
N GLY A 6 6.75 -14.50 -5.16
CA GLY A 6 7.48 -13.25 -5.04
C GLY A 6 7.06 -12.12 -5.99
N LYS A 7 6.00 -12.31 -6.80
CA LYS A 7 5.44 -11.25 -7.66
C LYS A 7 3.92 -11.28 -7.69
N CYS A 8 3.31 -10.11 -7.81
CA CYS A 8 1.88 -9.94 -7.97
C CYS A 8 1.61 -8.84 -9.00
N ALA A 9 0.57 -9.05 -9.80
CA ALA A 9 0.07 -8.05 -10.72
C ALA A 9 -1.45 -7.87 -10.53
N GLY A 10 -1.89 -6.63 -10.56
CA GLY A 10 -3.28 -6.23 -10.32
C GLY A 10 -3.79 -5.31 -11.41
N VAL A 11 -5.09 -5.39 -11.69
CA VAL A 11 -5.82 -4.41 -12.48
C VAL A 11 -7.08 -4.11 -11.68
N TYR A 12 -7.29 -2.82 -11.39
CA TYR A 12 -8.36 -2.33 -10.54
C TYR A 12 -9.12 -1.23 -11.26
N ASP A 13 -10.44 -1.32 -11.26
CA ASP A 13 -11.32 -0.29 -11.80
C ASP A 13 -11.75 0.66 -10.68
N TYR A 14 -11.50 1.94 -10.89
CA TYR A 14 -11.87 3.05 -10.00
C TYR A 14 -12.90 3.97 -10.65
N GLY A 15 -13.85 3.42 -11.41
CA GLY A 15 -14.95 4.16 -12.01
C GLY A 15 -14.52 4.88 -13.27
N ASP A 16 -13.83 6.02 -13.15
CA ASP A 16 -13.37 6.82 -14.29
C ASP A 16 -11.98 6.42 -14.80
N ARG A 17 -11.27 5.57 -14.04
CA ARG A 17 -9.91 5.15 -14.36
C ARG A 17 -9.66 3.68 -14.03
N THR A 18 -8.79 3.06 -14.81
CA THR A 18 -8.25 1.72 -14.52
C THR A 18 -6.80 1.88 -14.05
N VAL A 19 -6.45 1.23 -12.94
CA VAL A 19 -5.11 1.27 -12.35
C VAL A 19 -4.49 -0.13 -12.42
N GLY A 20 -3.30 -0.21 -13.01
CA GLY A 20 -2.45 -1.40 -12.99
C GLY A 20 -1.46 -1.35 -11.84
N THR A 21 -1.20 -2.48 -11.18
CA THR A 21 -0.15 -2.61 -10.16
C THR A 21 0.81 -3.74 -10.49
N LEU A 22 2.09 -3.54 -10.18
CA LEU A 22 3.16 -4.51 -10.31
C LEU A 22 3.95 -4.52 -9.00
N ASP A 23 3.75 -5.55 -8.20
CA ASP A 23 4.30 -5.68 -6.84
C ASP A 23 5.28 -6.86 -6.79
N PHE A 24 6.47 -6.67 -6.25
CA PHE A 24 7.44 -7.76 -6.11
C PHE A 24 8.22 -7.68 -4.80
N ALA A 25 8.62 -8.84 -4.30
CA ALA A 25 9.43 -8.93 -3.10
C ALA A 25 10.91 -8.76 -3.46
N SER A 26 11.58 -7.80 -2.82
CA SER A 26 12.99 -7.51 -3.03
C SER A 26 13.69 -7.19 -1.71
N PRO A 27 15.01 -7.44 -1.58
CA PRO A 27 15.87 -6.65 -0.69
C PRO A 27 15.79 -5.16 -1.01
N VAL A 28 16.42 -4.32 -0.18
CA VAL A 28 16.55 -2.88 -0.46
C VAL A 28 17.20 -2.71 -1.84
N LEU A 29 16.53 -1.96 -2.70
CA LEU A 29 16.98 -1.69 -4.06
C LEU A 29 17.81 -0.41 -4.07
N ASP A 30 18.95 -0.45 -4.75
CA ASP A 30 19.75 0.73 -5.06
C ASP A 30 19.34 1.28 -6.44
N VAL A 31 18.14 1.83 -6.50
CA VAL A 31 17.62 2.52 -7.69
C VAL A 31 17.27 3.93 -7.29
N ASP A 32 17.75 4.91 -8.06
CA ASP A 32 17.43 6.31 -7.81
C ASP A 32 15.91 6.53 -8.00
N HIS A 33 15.26 7.00 -6.93
CA HIS A 33 13.85 7.38 -6.95
C HIS A 33 13.56 8.51 -7.96
N ARG A 34 14.58 9.26 -8.39
CA ARG A 34 14.47 10.32 -9.40
C ARG A 34 14.73 9.87 -10.83
N ASP A 35 15.02 8.59 -11.06
CA ASP A 35 15.18 8.02 -12.41
C ASP A 35 14.00 7.07 -12.74
N PRO A 36 12.85 7.60 -13.21
CA PRO A 36 11.73 6.79 -13.66
C PRO A 36 12.11 5.79 -14.75
N ALA A 37 13.10 6.11 -15.60
CA ALA A 37 13.50 5.20 -16.67
C ALA A 37 14.23 3.97 -16.10
N ALA A 38 15.07 4.14 -15.08
CA ALA A 38 15.68 3.01 -14.37
C ALA A 38 14.63 2.15 -13.65
N GLN A 39 13.63 2.77 -13.03
CA GLN A 39 12.53 2.06 -12.35
C GLN A 39 11.69 1.22 -13.32
N ARG A 40 11.35 1.80 -14.48
CA ARG A 40 10.64 1.09 -15.55
C ARG A 40 11.45 -0.08 -16.09
N ARG A 41 12.75 0.11 -16.37
CA ARG A 41 13.65 -0.97 -16.79
C ARG A 41 13.73 -2.08 -15.75
N LEU A 42 13.81 -1.73 -14.47
CA LEU A 42 13.79 -2.70 -13.38
C LEU A 42 12.50 -3.52 -13.41
N LEU A 43 11.34 -2.85 -13.44
CA LEU A 43 10.03 -3.53 -13.46
C LEU A 43 9.89 -4.44 -14.70
N ALA A 44 10.27 -3.95 -15.87
CA ALA A 44 10.26 -4.73 -17.11
C ALA A 44 11.15 -5.99 -16.99
N GLY A 45 12.35 -5.87 -16.41
CA GLY A 45 13.23 -7.00 -16.17
C GLY A 45 12.68 -7.99 -15.14
N VAL A 46 12.11 -7.49 -14.04
CA VAL A 46 11.52 -8.33 -12.98
C VAL A 46 10.32 -9.10 -13.50
N PHE A 47 9.47 -8.49 -14.32
CA PHE A 47 8.23 -9.09 -14.81
C PHE A 47 8.34 -9.72 -16.21
N ALA A 48 9.54 -9.71 -16.80
CA ALA A 48 9.78 -10.33 -18.10
C ALA A 48 9.37 -11.80 -18.13
N GLY A 49 8.63 -12.20 -19.16
CA GLY A 49 8.19 -13.57 -19.37
C GLY A 49 7.02 -14.03 -18.49
N GLU A 50 6.51 -13.17 -17.60
CA GLU A 50 5.29 -13.47 -16.86
C GLU A 50 4.04 -13.33 -17.77
N GLY A 51 3.06 -14.20 -17.55
CA GLY A 51 1.84 -14.27 -18.37
C GLY A 51 0.72 -13.32 -17.90
N TRP A 52 -0.53 -13.71 -18.18
CA TRP A 52 -1.72 -12.88 -17.90
C TRP A 52 -1.64 -11.52 -18.64
N HIS A 53 -2.12 -10.43 -18.03
CA HIS A 53 -2.08 -9.08 -18.58
C HIS A 53 -0.74 -8.37 -18.28
N VAL A 54 0.28 -9.09 -17.77
CA VAL A 54 1.57 -8.48 -17.43
C VAL A 54 2.26 -7.83 -18.64
N PRO A 55 2.30 -8.43 -19.84
CA PRO A 55 2.87 -7.77 -21.02
C PRO A 55 2.17 -6.45 -21.35
N GLU A 56 0.84 -6.44 -21.31
CA GLU A 56 0.01 -5.25 -21.57
C GLU A 56 0.22 -4.17 -20.49
N LEU A 57 0.37 -4.58 -19.22
CA LEU A 57 0.71 -3.69 -18.11
C LEU A 57 2.09 -3.06 -18.27
N LEU A 58 3.09 -3.82 -18.75
CA LEU A 58 4.43 -3.30 -19.01
C LEU A 58 4.41 -2.30 -20.18
N GLU A 59 3.65 -2.58 -21.23
CA GLU A 59 3.46 -1.65 -22.35
C GLU A 59 2.69 -0.38 -21.95
N ALA A 60 1.65 -0.53 -21.13
CA ALA A 60 0.88 0.60 -20.60
C ALA A 60 1.75 1.44 -19.64
N MET A 61 2.55 0.78 -18.81
CA MET A 61 3.52 1.42 -17.94
C MET A 61 4.41 2.35 -18.75
N GLU A 62 5.09 1.89 -19.80
CA GLU A 62 5.99 2.73 -20.62
C GLU A 62 5.35 4.02 -21.16
N ARG A 63 4.04 4.01 -21.41
CA ARG A 63 3.28 5.17 -21.92
C ARG A 63 2.62 6.02 -20.82
N ALA A 64 2.58 5.53 -19.59
CA ALA A 64 1.87 6.17 -18.48
C ALA A 64 2.55 7.49 -18.08
N THR A 65 1.78 8.57 -18.02
CA THR A 65 2.25 9.90 -17.56
C THR A 65 2.19 10.06 -16.05
N ASP A 66 1.51 9.15 -15.36
CA ASP A 66 1.24 9.12 -13.92
C ASP A 66 1.92 7.93 -13.22
N PHE A 67 2.99 7.42 -13.83
CA PHE A 67 3.78 6.33 -13.26
C PHE A 67 4.35 6.68 -11.89
N PHE A 68 4.19 5.75 -10.95
CA PHE A 68 4.73 5.83 -9.60
C PHE A 68 5.39 4.50 -9.24
N PHE A 69 6.54 4.58 -8.57
CA PHE A 69 7.27 3.44 -8.06
C PHE A 69 7.88 3.79 -6.71
N ASP A 70 7.67 2.92 -5.72
CA ASP A 70 8.26 3.06 -4.39
C ASP A 70 8.28 1.72 -3.68
N SER A 71 9.07 1.65 -2.61
CA SER A 71 9.03 0.57 -1.64
C SER A 71 7.78 0.68 -0.75
N ALA A 72 7.13 -0.46 -0.51
CA ALA A 72 6.12 -0.55 0.55
C ALA A 72 6.81 -0.61 1.92
N ALA A 73 7.04 0.55 2.53
CA ALA A 73 7.79 0.68 3.79
C ALA A 73 6.98 1.36 4.90
N GLN A 74 7.38 1.10 6.15
CA GLN A 74 6.86 1.79 7.33
C GLN A 74 7.97 2.56 8.03
N LEU A 75 7.72 3.83 8.37
CA LEU A 75 8.60 4.61 9.23
C LEU A 75 8.18 4.44 10.69
N ARG A 76 9.09 3.92 11.53
CA ARG A 76 8.89 3.79 12.97
C ARG A 76 9.93 4.64 13.70
N LEU A 77 9.50 5.82 14.17
CA LEU A 77 10.37 6.76 14.89
C LEU A 77 10.01 6.83 16.38
N GLY A 78 11.03 6.90 17.23
CA GLY A 78 10.87 7.09 18.67
C GLY A 78 10.41 8.51 19.04
N ARG A 79 10.68 9.50 18.18
CA ARG A 79 10.30 10.91 18.35
C ARG A 79 10.20 11.59 16.98
N TYR A 80 9.19 12.44 16.80
CA TYR A 80 8.91 13.13 15.53
C TYR A 80 9.37 14.60 15.46
N SER A 81 9.99 15.08 16.54
CA SER A 81 10.51 16.45 16.65
C SER A 81 11.90 16.48 17.27
N THR A 82 12.71 17.45 16.86
CA THR A 82 13.98 17.80 17.52
C THR A 82 14.14 19.31 17.57
N GLY A 83 14.16 19.87 18.78
CA GLY A 83 14.20 21.32 18.99
C GLY A 83 13.04 22.06 18.31
N ARG A 84 13.36 22.89 17.30
CA ARG A 84 12.38 23.67 16.52
C ARG A 84 12.03 23.04 15.17
N VAL A 85 12.57 21.86 14.87
CA VAL A 85 12.32 21.13 13.63
C VAL A 85 11.36 20.00 13.92
N VAL A 86 10.30 19.94 13.12
CA VAL A 86 9.26 18.91 13.18
C VAL A 86 9.07 18.33 11.79
N LEU A 87 8.84 17.03 11.69
CA LEU A 87 8.44 16.43 10.42
C LEU A 87 6.97 16.81 10.16
N LEU A 88 6.67 17.41 9.01
CA LEU A 88 5.31 17.80 8.63
C LEU A 88 4.63 16.67 7.87
N GLY A 89 3.41 16.33 8.28
CA GLY A 89 2.70 15.06 8.02
C GLY A 89 2.10 14.55 9.33
N ASP A 90 1.93 13.23 9.52
CA ASP A 90 1.54 12.58 10.80
C ASP A 90 2.46 12.92 12.01
N ALA A 91 3.40 13.84 11.82
CA ALA A 91 4.42 14.24 12.75
C ALA A 91 4.29 15.71 13.24
N ALA A 92 3.28 16.48 12.84
CA ALA A 92 3.33 17.95 12.96
C ALA A 92 3.14 18.56 14.38
N PHE A 93 2.60 17.86 15.39
CA PHE A 93 2.44 18.48 16.72
C PHE A 93 2.57 17.47 17.86
N ALA A 94 3.21 17.83 18.98
CA ALA A 94 3.31 16.92 20.14
C ALA A 94 1.93 16.45 20.68
N ARG A 95 0.91 17.33 20.63
CA ARG A 95 -0.47 16.97 20.98
C ARG A 95 -1.14 16.09 19.92
N TYR A 96 -0.84 16.35 18.65
CA TYR A 96 -1.27 15.51 17.53
C TYR A 96 -0.65 14.11 17.62
N GLU A 97 0.65 14.03 17.91
CA GLU A 97 1.41 12.80 18.11
C GLU A 97 0.80 11.94 19.23
N GLN A 98 0.50 12.51 20.40
CA GLN A 98 -0.17 11.76 21.47
C GLN A 98 -1.52 11.16 21.04
N ARG A 99 -2.28 11.88 20.20
CA ARG A 99 -3.61 11.47 19.74
C ARG A 99 -3.55 10.44 18.61
N MET A 100 -2.65 10.65 17.64
CA MET A 100 -2.57 9.84 16.42
C MET A 100 -1.65 8.63 16.57
N ARG A 101 -0.74 8.60 17.54
CA ARG A 101 0.20 7.48 17.73
C ARG A 101 -0.49 6.13 17.92
N PRO A 102 -1.56 5.97 18.72
CA PRO A 102 -2.27 4.69 18.82
C PRO A 102 -2.93 4.28 17.49
N TYR A 103 -3.51 5.24 16.76
CA TYR A 103 -4.11 5.00 15.44
C TYR A 103 -3.05 4.57 14.42
N ALA A 104 -1.95 5.32 14.32
CA ALA A 104 -0.84 5.00 13.43
C ALA A 104 -0.22 3.64 13.77
N ALA A 105 -0.06 3.32 15.06
CA ALA A 105 0.42 2.00 15.49
C ALA A 105 -0.55 0.88 15.07
N ALA A 106 -1.86 1.07 15.22
CA ALA A 106 -2.87 0.09 14.79
C ALA A 106 -2.88 -0.11 13.27
N CYS A 107 -2.73 0.97 12.48
CA CYS A 107 -2.57 0.88 11.02
C CYS A 107 -1.30 0.12 10.64
N GLN A 108 -0.19 0.42 11.32
CA GLN A 108 1.10 -0.25 11.09
C GLN A 108 1.03 -1.74 11.42
N GLU A 109 0.41 -2.10 12.55
CA GLU A 109 0.18 -3.49 12.98
C GLU A 109 -0.75 -4.22 12.00
N GLN A 110 -1.83 -3.59 11.54
CA GLN A 110 -2.72 -4.18 10.53
C GLN A 110 -2.00 -4.48 9.21
N ALA A 111 -1.02 -3.65 8.85
CA ALA A 111 -0.20 -3.85 7.67
C ALA A 111 0.93 -4.89 7.87
N GLU A 112 1.17 -5.38 9.09
CA GLU A 112 2.14 -6.45 9.33
C GLU A 112 1.70 -7.75 8.65
N GLY A 113 2.63 -8.40 7.94
CA GLY A 113 2.32 -9.62 7.17
C GLY A 113 1.56 -9.36 5.86
N ALA A 114 1.28 -8.10 5.51
CA ALA A 114 0.72 -7.75 4.20
C ALA A 114 1.61 -8.22 3.05
N ASP A 115 2.93 -8.30 3.24
CA ASP A 115 3.87 -8.88 2.27
C ASP A 115 3.54 -10.34 1.92
N ARG A 116 3.18 -11.16 2.91
CA ARG A 116 2.80 -12.58 2.71
C ARG A 116 1.49 -12.73 1.95
N PHE A 117 0.64 -11.71 2.01
CA PHE A 117 -0.67 -11.68 1.38
C PHE A 117 -0.61 -11.09 -0.04
N LEU A 118 0.00 -9.91 -0.18
CA LEU A 118 0.16 -9.16 -1.43
C LEU A 118 1.15 -9.88 -2.36
N VAL A 119 2.31 -10.28 -1.84
CA VAL A 119 3.40 -10.85 -2.64
C VAL A 119 3.90 -12.18 -2.05
N PRO A 120 3.09 -13.25 -2.07
CA PRO A 120 3.44 -14.50 -1.40
C PRO A 120 4.69 -15.14 -2.02
N ARG A 121 5.65 -15.55 -1.19
CA ARG A 121 6.93 -16.13 -1.65
C ARG A 121 6.83 -17.60 -2.08
N LYS A 122 5.75 -18.31 -1.71
CA LYS A 122 5.57 -19.74 -2.01
C LYS A 122 4.27 -20.00 -2.75
N ARG A 123 4.29 -20.97 -3.69
CA ARG A 123 3.07 -21.41 -4.42
C ARG A 123 1.97 -21.92 -3.49
N SER A 124 2.33 -22.58 -2.39
CA SER A 124 1.35 -23.06 -1.38
C SER A 124 0.60 -21.91 -0.71
N GLN A 125 1.26 -20.78 -0.46
CA GLN A 125 0.63 -19.58 0.11
C GLN A 125 -0.36 -18.96 -0.87
N ILE A 126 -0.01 -18.90 -2.17
CA ILE A 126 -0.92 -18.44 -3.22
C ILE A 126 -2.17 -19.31 -3.28
N ARG A 127 -2.00 -20.65 -3.34
CA ARG A 127 -3.14 -21.59 -3.34
C ARG A 127 -4.03 -21.43 -2.11
N MET A 128 -3.44 -21.29 -0.93
CA MET A 128 -4.17 -21.11 0.31
C MET A 128 -4.96 -19.79 0.30
N ARG A 129 -4.33 -18.69 -0.11
CA ARG A 129 -4.97 -17.38 -0.25
C ARG A 129 -6.15 -17.42 -1.23
N ASP A 130 -5.94 -17.98 -2.42
CA ASP A 130 -6.95 -18.04 -3.47
C ASP A 130 -8.12 -18.95 -3.07
N LEU A 131 -7.84 -20.06 -2.38
CA LEU A 131 -8.85 -20.92 -1.78
C LEU A 131 -9.66 -20.17 -0.71
N SER A 132 -8.97 -19.44 0.18
CA SER A 132 -9.62 -18.62 1.19
C SER A 132 -10.56 -17.59 0.56
N PHE A 133 -10.15 -16.89 -0.51
CA PHE A 133 -11.03 -15.96 -1.22
C PHE A 133 -12.25 -16.62 -1.86
N ARG A 134 -12.08 -17.80 -2.45
CA ARG A 134 -13.19 -18.58 -3.01
C ARG A 134 -14.17 -19.03 -1.93
N MET A 135 -13.66 -19.42 -0.76
CA MET A 135 -14.49 -19.82 0.39
C MET A 135 -15.19 -18.61 1.02
N LEU A 136 -14.47 -17.50 1.22
CA LEU A 136 -15.00 -16.24 1.77
C LEU A 136 -16.19 -15.73 0.95
N SER A 137 -16.09 -15.83 -0.37
CA SER A 137 -17.16 -15.43 -1.30
C SER A 137 -18.43 -16.27 -1.19
N ARG A 138 -18.34 -17.43 -0.52
CA ARG A 138 -19.44 -18.40 -0.36
C ARG A 138 -20.00 -18.45 1.06
N LEU A 139 -19.35 -17.79 2.04
CA LEU A 139 -19.82 -17.76 3.43
C LEU A 139 -20.78 -16.57 3.67
N PRO A 140 -21.89 -16.76 4.38
CA PRO A 140 -22.74 -15.66 4.84
C PRO A 140 -21.98 -14.86 5.92
N GLY A 141 -21.38 -13.73 5.54
CA GLY A 141 -20.56 -12.96 6.49
C GLY A 141 -19.78 -11.78 5.93
N LYS A 142 -20.12 -11.26 4.73
CA LYS A 142 -19.38 -10.15 4.09
C LYS A 142 -19.16 -8.93 5.00
N GLY A 143 -20.07 -8.68 5.94
CA GLY A 143 -19.96 -7.61 6.94
C GLY A 143 -18.82 -7.80 7.97
N ILE A 144 -18.38 -9.03 8.24
CA ILE A 144 -17.26 -9.31 9.15
C ILE A 144 -15.94 -8.88 8.50
N ILE A 145 -15.78 -9.12 7.20
CA ILE A 145 -14.60 -8.72 6.42
C ILE A 145 -14.54 -7.20 6.30
N ASN A 146 -15.68 -6.55 6.00
CA ASN A 146 -15.75 -5.10 5.96
C ASN A 146 -15.37 -4.51 7.32
N ARG A 147 -15.91 -5.07 8.42
CA ARG A 147 -15.55 -4.64 9.77
C ARG A 147 -14.06 -4.88 10.08
N MET A 148 -13.45 -5.98 9.64
CA MET A 148 -12.01 -6.23 9.86
C MET A 148 -11.10 -5.26 9.09
N THR A 149 -11.55 -4.78 7.93
CA THR A 149 -10.80 -3.84 7.10
C THR A 149 -11.01 -2.39 7.52
N THR A 150 -12.23 -1.99 7.90
CA THR A 150 -12.54 -0.61 8.30
C THR A 150 -12.36 -0.30 9.78
N ARG A 151 -12.32 -1.32 10.68
CA ARG A 151 -12.24 -1.08 12.13
C ARG A 151 -11.06 -0.22 12.55
N VAL A 152 -9.92 -0.40 11.90
CA VAL A 152 -8.74 0.43 12.18
C VAL A 152 -8.93 1.82 11.60
N ALA A 153 -9.45 1.94 10.37
CA ALA A 153 -9.74 3.21 9.72
C ALA A 153 -10.71 4.09 10.55
N ASP A 154 -11.72 3.48 11.19
CA ASP A 154 -12.73 4.14 12.00
C ASP A 154 -12.31 4.36 13.47
N SER A 155 -11.09 3.99 13.85
CA SER A 155 -10.66 4.01 15.26
C SER A 155 -10.24 5.39 15.79
N VAL A 156 -10.20 6.43 14.94
CA VAL A 156 -9.85 7.80 15.34
C VAL A 156 -11.09 8.67 15.52
N ALA A 157 -11.28 9.21 16.73
CA ALA A 157 -12.29 10.24 16.99
C ALA A 157 -11.74 11.64 16.62
N LEU A 158 -12.24 12.19 15.51
CA LEU A 158 -11.89 13.53 15.03
C LEU A 158 -12.66 14.60 15.83
N GLU A 159 -11.94 15.60 16.36
CA GLU A 159 -12.55 16.77 16.98
C GLU A 159 -13.01 17.76 15.91
N GLY A 160 -14.13 18.44 16.16
CA GLY A 160 -14.56 19.56 15.33
C GLY A 160 -13.66 20.76 15.59
N TYR A 161 -12.86 21.16 14.61
CA TYR A 161 -12.03 22.35 14.67
C TYR A 161 -12.76 23.50 13.97
N PRO A 162 -13.50 24.36 14.70
CA PRO A 162 -14.11 25.53 14.10
C PRO A 162 -13.00 26.46 13.59
N LEU A 163 -12.99 26.69 12.28
CA LEU A 163 -12.11 27.68 11.69
C LEU A 163 -12.69 29.07 11.98
N ASP A 164 -12.10 29.78 12.95
CA ASP A 164 -12.43 31.17 13.19
C ASP A 164 -11.74 32.04 12.12
N LEU A 165 -12.38 32.11 10.94
CA LEU A 165 -11.90 32.87 9.78
C LEU A 165 -12.03 34.39 9.95
N ALA A 166 -12.47 34.88 11.12
CA ALA A 166 -12.78 36.29 11.38
C ALA A 166 -11.60 37.15 11.87
N ARG A 167 -10.39 36.61 12.00
CA ARG A 167 -9.17 37.41 12.26
C ARG A 167 -8.28 37.44 11.02
N ARG A 168 -8.50 38.41 10.15
CA ARG A 168 -7.52 38.95 9.20
C ARG A 168 -7.41 40.45 9.40
#